data_AF-V7BTN6-F1
#
_entry.id   AF-V7BTN6-F1
#
_cell.length_a   1.000
_cell.length_b   1.000
_cell.length_c   1.000
_cell.angle_alpha   90.00
_cell.angle_beta   90.00
_cell.angle_gamma   90.00
#
_symmetry.space_group_name_H-M   'P 1'
#
loop_
_entity.id
_entity.type
_entity.pdbx_description
1 polymer ?
#
loop_
_entity_poly.entity_id
_entity_poly.type
_entity_poly.pdbx_seq_one_letter_code
_entity_poly.pdbx_strand_id
1 'polypeptide(L)'
;RITLGFVDLLRDDFIEKDRSRGIYFTQDWVSLPGVLPVASGGIHVWHMPALTEIFGDDSVLQFGGGTLGHPWGNAPGAVANRVNLKYKVINN
;
A
#
# COMPACT_ATOMS: atom_id res chain seq x y z
N ARG A 1 -4.28 10.19 -9.09
CA ARG A 1 -3.27 9.22 -9.58
C ARG A 1 -3.98 7.92 -9.90
N ILE A 2 -3.63 7.22 -10.98
CA ILE A 2 -4.31 5.98 -11.40
C ILE A 2 -4.27 4.90 -10.30
N THR A 3 -3.15 4.76 -9.57
CA THR A 3 -3.01 3.81 -8.46
C THR A 3 -4.07 3.97 -7.37
N LEU A 4 -4.46 5.22 -7.04
CA LEU A 4 -5.50 5.46 -6.03
C LEU A 4 -6.85 4.93 -6.52
N GLY A 5 -7.20 5.12 -7.79
CA GLY A 5 -8.44 4.56 -8.34
C GLY A 5 -8.51 3.04 -8.25
N PHE A 6 -7.39 2.34 -8.43
CA PHE A 6 -7.34 0.88 -8.21
C PHE A 6 -7.45 0.49 -6.74
N VAL A 7 -6.89 1.28 -5.82
CA VAL A 7 -7.04 1.05 -4.38
C VAL A 7 -8.51 1.18 -3.97
N ASP A 8 -9.18 2.23 -4.42
CA ASP A 8 -10.60 2.48 -4.13
C ASP A 8 -11.46 1.32 -4.68
N LEU A 9 -11.24 0.93 -5.94
CA LEU A 9 -11.97 -0.19 -6.58
C LEU A 9 -11.79 -1.53 -5.87
N LEU A 10 -10.69 -1.75 -5.14
CA LEU A 10 -10.43 -2.98 -4.41
C LEU A 10 -11.06 -2.97 -3.01
N ARG A 11 -11.27 -1.81 -2.40
CA ARG A 11 -11.64 -1.71 -0.98
C ARG A 11 -13.06 -1.23 -0.73
N ASP A 12 -13.49 -0.23 -1.47
CA ASP A 12 -14.72 0.48 -1.19
C ASP A 12 -15.90 -0.28 -1.81
N ASP A 13 -17.06 -0.23 -1.16
CA ASP A 13 -18.26 -0.89 -1.67
C ASP A 13 -18.86 -0.15 -2.88
N PHE A 14 -18.70 1.17 -2.91
CA PHE A 14 -19.23 2.03 -3.96
C PHE A 14 -18.22 3.08 -4.39
N ILE A 15 -17.92 3.12 -5.69
CA ILE A 15 -16.91 4.00 -6.28
C ILE A 15 -17.54 4.78 -7.43
N GLU A 16 -17.55 6.11 -7.33
CA GLU A 16 -18.02 6.98 -8.41
C GLU A 16 -17.05 7.02 -9.60
N LYS A 17 -17.61 7.24 -10.79
CA LYS A 17 -16.82 7.52 -12.00
C LYS A 17 -15.90 8.73 -11.79
N ASP A 18 -14.60 8.49 -11.93
CA ASP A 18 -13.57 9.53 -11.91
C ASP A 18 -12.47 9.22 -12.93
N ARG A 19 -12.53 9.90 -14.08
CA ARG A 19 -11.55 9.71 -15.16
C ARG A 19 -10.14 10.18 -14.77
N SER A 20 -9.98 11.10 -13.82
CA SER A 20 -8.67 11.56 -13.37
C SER A 20 -7.90 10.49 -12.57
N ARG A 21 -8.64 9.53 -12.02
CA ARG A 21 -8.13 8.34 -11.33
C ARG A 21 -8.24 7.06 -12.16
N GLY A 22 -8.69 7.13 -13.42
CA GLY A 22 -8.82 5.98 -14.31
C GLY A 22 -10.08 5.15 -14.10
N ILE A 23 -11.06 5.66 -13.34
CA ILE A 23 -12.33 5.01 -13.09
C ILE A 23 -13.33 5.47 -14.17
N TYR A 24 -13.56 4.63 -15.17
CA TYR A 24 -14.37 4.99 -16.34
C TYR A 24 -15.88 4.87 -16.10
N PHE A 25 -16.26 4.01 -15.16
CA PHE A 25 -17.65 3.72 -14.78
C PHE A 25 -17.79 3.77 -13.27
N THR A 26 -18.96 4.19 -12.80
CA THR A 26 -19.34 4.02 -11.39
C THR A 26 -19.50 2.52 -11.12
N GLN A 27 -18.96 2.04 -10.00
CA GLN A 27 -18.99 0.64 -9.60
C GLN A 27 -19.63 0.51 -8.23
N ASP A 28 -20.62 -0.38 -8.13
CA ASP A 28 -21.25 -0.82 -6.88
C ASP A 28 -20.93 -2.31 -6.72
N TRP A 29 -20.32 -2.68 -5.59
CA TRP A 29 -19.94 -4.04 -5.26
C TRP A 29 -20.99 -4.77 -4.41
N VAL A 30 -22.07 -4.10 -4.02
CA VAL A 30 -23.26 -4.69 -3.39
C VAL A 30 -22.88 -5.51 -2.13
N SER A 31 -22.06 -4.90 -1.28
CA SER A 31 -21.51 -5.46 -0.04
C SER A 31 -20.60 -6.68 -0.22
N LEU A 32 -20.05 -6.89 -1.42
CA LEU A 32 -18.95 -7.84 -1.60
C LEU A 32 -17.74 -7.36 -0.76
N PRO A 33 -17.09 -8.23 0.02
CA PRO A 33 -15.94 -7.84 0.81
C PRO A 33 -14.78 -7.31 -0.06
N GLY A 34 -14.14 -6.24 0.40
CA GLY A 34 -12.96 -5.69 -0.23
C GLY A 34 -11.73 -6.60 -0.16
N VAL A 35 -10.70 -6.25 -0.91
CA VAL A 35 -9.42 -6.93 -1.03
C VAL A 35 -8.30 -5.97 -0.62
N LEU A 36 -7.29 -6.49 0.11
CA LEU A 36 -6.12 -5.71 0.48
C LEU A 36 -5.21 -5.48 -0.74
N PRO A 37 -4.98 -4.24 -1.19
CA PRO A 37 -3.98 -3.96 -2.22
C PRO A 37 -2.58 -4.25 -1.68
N VAL A 38 -1.74 -4.82 -2.54
CA VAL A 38 -0.35 -5.17 -2.22
C VAL A 38 0.59 -4.26 -2.98
N ALA A 39 1.30 -3.38 -2.26
CA ALA A 39 2.37 -2.58 -2.82
C ALA A 39 3.67 -3.40 -2.85
N SER A 40 4.28 -3.54 -4.02
CA SER A 40 5.52 -4.30 -4.22
C SER A 40 6.36 -3.70 -5.35
N GLY A 41 7.58 -4.19 -5.51
CA GLY A 41 8.49 -3.78 -6.59
C GLY A 41 9.47 -2.69 -6.17
N GLY A 42 10.73 -3.07 -5.92
CA GLY A 42 11.83 -2.13 -5.66
C GLY A 42 11.71 -1.28 -4.39
N ILE A 43 10.77 -1.58 -3.48
CA ILE A 43 10.55 -0.78 -2.27
C ILE A 43 11.53 -1.13 -1.13
N HIS A 44 11.83 -0.13 -0.30
CA HIS A 44 12.72 -0.18 0.88
C HIS A 44 12.29 0.92 1.87
N VAL A 45 12.94 0.99 3.04
CA VAL A 45 12.55 1.85 4.19
C VAL A 45 12.26 3.32 3.87
N TRP A 46 12.93 3.92 2.88
CA TRP A 46 12.72 5.33 2.53
C TRP A 46 11.41 5.59 1.78
N HIS A 47 10.79 4.56 1.21
CA HIS A 47 9.48 4.65 0.57
C HIS A 47 8.33 4.60 1.57
N MET A 48 8.57 4.18 2.82
CA MET A 48 7.52 4.00 3.83
C MET A 48 6.57 5.21 3.97
N PRO A 49 7.05 6.47 4.05
CA PRO A 49 6.16 7.64 4.16
C PRO A 49 5.13 7.71 3.03
N ALA A 50 5.62 7.58 1.78
CA ALA A 50 4.78 7.66 0.60
C ALA A 50 3.85 6.43 0.49
N LEU A 51 4.32 5.26 0.88
CA LEU A 51 3.52 4.03 0.87
C LEU A 51 2.34 4.12 1.84
N THR A 52 2.58 4.58 3.07
CA THR A 52 1.52 4.75 4.07
C THR A 52 0.54 5.86 3.71
N GLU A 53 0.99 6.90 3.02
CA GLU A 53 0.11 7.97 2.52
C GLU A 53 -0.77 7.49 1.34
N ILE A 54 -0.20 6.72 0.41
CA ILE A 54 -0.91 6.25 -0.79
C ILE A 54 -1.87 5.11 -0.47
N PHE A 55 -1.43 4.14 0.33
CA PHE A 55 -2.18 2.91 0.56
C PHE A 55 -2.89 2.89 1.91
N GLY A 56 -2.51 3.69 2.90
CA GLY A 56 -3.10 3.61 4.23
C GLY A 56 -2.93 2.24 4.90
N ASP A 57 -3.67 2.03 6.00
CA ASP A 57 -3.48 0.90 6.90
C ASP A 57 -3.94 -0.44 6.32
N ASP A 58 -5.00 -0.45 5.52
CA ASP A 58 -5.59 -1.66 4.93
C ASP A 58 -4.81 -2.14 3.70
N SER A 59 -3.49 -2.26 3.82
CA SER A 59 -2.59 -2.63 2.74
C SER A 59 -1.55 -3.65 3.16
N VAL A 60 -0.95 -4.30 2.16
CA VAL A 60 0.25 -5.13 2.37
C VAL A 60 1.42 -4.48 1.64
N LEU A 61 2.53 -4.29 2.36
CA LEU A 61 3.77 -3.76 1.80
C LEU A 61 4.80 -4.89 1.68
N GLN A 62 5.13 -5.28 0.44
CA GLN A 62 6.02 -6.40 0.16
C GLN A 62 7.46 -5.92 -0.07
N PHE A 63 8.34 -6.20 0.90
CA PHE A 63 9.75 -5.84 0.82
C PHE A 63 10.62 -7.05 0.45
N GLY A 64 10.85 -7.23 -0.86
CA GLY A 64 11.78 -8.24 -1.39
C GLY A 64 13.25 -7.82 -1.17
N GLY A 65 13.85 -7.19 -2.18
CA GLY A 65 15.21 -6.65 -2.08
C GLY A 65 15.41 -5.68 -0.91
N GLY A 66 14.37 -4.91 -0.55
CA GLY A 66 14.37 -4.03 0.62
C GLY A 66 14.47 -4.74 1.98
N THR A 67 14.36 -6.08 2.02
CA THR A 67 14.67 -6.90 3.20
C THR A 67 15.98 -7.67 2.99
N LEU A 68 16.06 -8.42 1.89
CA LEU A 68 17.15 -9.35 1.61
C LEU A 68 18.50 -8.65 1.36
N GLY A 69 18.46 -7.40 0.87
CA GLY A 69 19.65 -6.59 0.60
C GLY A 69 20.20 -5.84 1.82
N HIS A 70 19.64 -6.04 3.01
CA HIS A 70 20.11 -5.37 4.21
C HIS A 70 21.55 -5.85 4.56
N PRO A 71 22.51 -4.95 4.88
CA PRO A 71 23.92 -5.32 5.10
C PRO A 71 24.16 -6.37 6.19
N TRP A 72 23.22 -6.50 7.11
CA TRP A 72 23.25 -7.45 8.23
C TRP A 72 22.31 -8.65 8.06
N GLY A 73 21.82 -8.90 6.84
CA GLY A 73 20.97 -10.03 6.50
C GLY A 73 19.47 -9.82 6.78
N ASN A 74 18.71 -10.89 6.55
CA ASN A 74 17.24 -10.84 6.45
C ASN A 74 16.54 -10.38 7.74
N ALA A 75 16.98 -10.89 8.89
CA ALA A 75 16.35 -10.56 10.17
C ALA A 75 16.49 -9.06 10.50
N PRO A 76 17.70 -8.45 10.44
CA PRO A 76 17.84 -7.00 10.56
C PRO A 76 17.08 -6.21 9.48
N GLY A 77 17.03 -6.69 8.24
CA GLY A 77 16.21 -6.07 7.19
C GLY A 77 14.71 -6.03 7.53
N ALA A 78 14.17 -7.14 8.05
CA ALA A 78 12.78 -7.22 8.47
C ALA A 78 12.50 -6.29 9.67
N VAL A 79 13.44 -6.23 10.62
CA VAL A 79 13.37 -5.29 11.76
C VAL A 79 13.38 -3.83 11.28
N ALA A 80 14.27 -3.47 10.35
CA ALA A 80 14.34 -2.12 9.80
C ALA A 80 13.02 -1.70 9.13
N ASN A 81 12.42 -2.58 8.32
CA ASN A 81 11.11 -2.35 7.71
C ASN A 81 10.02 -2.19 8.76
N ARG A 82 9.98 -3.05 9.79
CA ARG A 82 8.97 -2.97 10.85
C ARG A 82 9.09 -1.70 11.69
N VAL A 83 10.31 -1.29 12.05
CA VAL A 83 10.55 -0.09 12.86
C VAL A 83 10.11 1.15 12.09
N ASN A 84 10.46 1.25 10.81
CA ASN A 84 10.07 2.39 9.99
C ASN A 84 8.54 2.48 9.82
N LEU A 85 7.87 1.35 9.55
CA LEU A 85 6.40 1.31 9.48
C LEU A 85 5.77 1.79 10.78
N LYS A 86 6.20 1.25 11.93
CA LYS A 86 5.68 1.66 13.25
C LYS A 86 5.91 3.14 13.50
N TYR A 87 7.10 3.66 13.18
CA TYR A 87 7.39 5.08 13.34
C TYR A 87 6.44 5.94 12.53
N LYS A 88 6.03 5.52 11.33
CA LYS A 88 5.04 6.27 10.54
C LYS A 88 3.64 6.17 11.10
N VAL A 89 3.19 5.00 11.53
CA VAL A 89 1.85 4.83 12.10
C VAL A 89 1.67 5.63 13.40
N ILE A 90 2.68 5.68 14.28
CA ILE A 90 2.56 6.40 15.57
C ILE A 90 2.69 7.92 15.45
N ASN A 91 3.19 8.44 14.32
CA ASN A 91 3.45 9.87 14.13
C ASN A 91 2.57 10.50 13.02
N ASN A 92 1.61 9.74 12.50
CA ASN A 92 0.51 10.24 11.68
C ASN A 92 -0.67 10.58 12.58
#